data_AF-A0AAV4SAI4-F1
#
_entry.id   AF-A0AAV4SAI4-F1
#
_cell.length_a   1.000
_cell.length_b   1.000
_cell.length_c   1.000
_cell.angle_alpha   90.00
_cell.angle_beta   90.00
_cell.angle_gamma   90.00
#
_symmetry.space_group_name_H-M   'P 1'
#
loop_
_entity.id
_entity.type
_entity.pdbx_description
1 polymer ?
#
loop_
_entity_poly.entity_id
_entity_poly.type
_entity_poly.pdbx_seq_one_letter_code
_entity_poly.pdbx_strand_id
1 'polypeptide(L)'
;MTRVTKKKFVRDEVTNDYDLPTKEQQIVRVVKSCGSNLHEVMTCDGKTFIASMPTKFRRNIWVRIADFVVIDPIVEGDKVKGEISRVLLEDQIRYYKKQGVWPGIFLHYRQIG
;
A
#
# COMPACT_ATOMS: atom_id res chain seq x y z
N MET A 1 -22.45 -5.44 17.84
CA MET A 1 -21.35 -4.46 17.96
C MET A 1 -21.50 -3.35 16.92
N THR A 2 -21.36 -2.09 17.31
CA THR A 2 -21.72 -0.92 16.47
C THR A 2 -20.63 -0.54 15.46
N ARG A 3 -21.05 0.03 14.34
CA ARG A 3 -20.22 0.43 13.18
C ARG A 3 -19.13 1.48 13.52
N VAL A 4 -19.29 2.21 14.62
CA VAL A 4 -18.37 3.26 15.07
C VAL A 4 -17.09 2.67 15.66
N THR A 5 -17.18 1.55 16.39
CA THR A 5 -16.02 0.90 17.03
C THR A 5 -15.07 0.33 15.98
N LYS A 6 -15.58 -0.30 14.91
CA LYS A 6 -14.77 -0.86 13.81
C LYS A 6 -13.92 0.18 13.09
N LYS A 7 -14.39 1.42 12.95
CA LYS A 7 -13.64 2.49 12.23
C LYS A 7 -12.40 2.94 13.00
N LYS A 8 -12.45 2.95 14.34
CA LYS A 8 -11.31 3.30 15.19
C LYS A 8 -10.22 2.23 15.10
N PHE A 9 -10.59 0.95 15.14
CA PHE A 9 -9.64 -0.16 15.03
C PHE A 9 -8.87 -0.18 13.69
N VAL A 10 -9.55 -0.01 12.55
CA VAL A 10 -8.89 -0.04 11.23
C VAL A 10 -7.87 1.09 11.08
N ARG A 11 -8.12 2.28 11.64
CA ARG A 11 -7.18 3.40 11.57
C ARG A 11 -5.99 3.20 12.51
N ASP A 12 -6.23 2.60 13.67
CA ASP A 12 -5.19 2.30 14.65
C ASP A 12 -4.22 1.23 14.10
N GLU A 13 -4.74 0.16 13.50
CA GLU A 13 -3.93 -0.87 12.84
C GLU A 13 -3.00 -0.27 11.78
N VAL A 14 -3.51 0.60 10.90
CA VAL A 14 -2.69 1.22 9.84
C VAL A 14 -1.62 2.16 10.40
N THR A 15 -1.89 2.80 11.54
CA THR A 15 -0.97 3.80 12.12
C THR A 15 0.12 3.15 12.98
N ASN A 16 -0.17 2.00 13.61
CA ASN A 16 0.73 1.32 14.56
C ASN A 16 1.35 0.03 14.02
N ASP A 17 1.05 -0.35 12.77
CA ASP A 17 1.68 -1.50 12.11
C ASP A 17 3.07 -1.12 11.58
N TYR A 18 4.11 -1.63 12.21
CA TYR A 18 5.51 -1.50 11.77
C TYR A 18 6.07 -2.84 11.25
N ASP A 19 5.20 -3.80 10.92
CA ASP A 19 5.64 -5.07 10.37
C ASP A 19 6.38 -4.83 9.07
N LEU A 20 7.48 -5.56 8.88
CA LEU A 20 8.25 -5.53 7.65
C LEU A 20 7.48 -6.27 6.53
N PRO A 21 7.74 -5.95 5.25
CA PRO A 21 7.16 -6.72 4.15
C PRO A 21 7.68 -8.15 4.19
N THR A 22 6.78 -9.12 4.03
CA THR A 22 7.13 -10.53 3.86
C THR A 22 7.85 -10.74 2.51
N LYS A 23 8.52 -11.89 2.32
CA LYS A 23 9.24 -12.22 1.07
C LYS A 23 8.36 -12.18 -0.19
N GLU A 24 7.09 -12.49 -0.04
CA GLU A 24 6.11 -12.47 -1.15
C GLU A 24 5.54 -11.07 -1.39
N GLN A 25 5.62 -10.20 -0.38
CA GLN A 25 5.10 -8.85 -0.44
C GLN A 25 6.07 -7.91 -1.14
N GLN A 26 5.50 -6.94 -1.84
CA GLN A 26 6.29 -5.94 -2.58
C GLN A 26 5.85 -4.53 -2.20
N ILE A 27 6.84 -3.65 -2.04
CA ILE A 27 6.60 -2.22 -1.89
C ILE A 27 6.40 -1.63 -3.29
N VAL A 28 5.30 -0.93 -3.49
CA VAL A 28 4.95 -0.29 -4.75
C VAL A 28 4.50 1.14 -4.52
N ARG A 29 4.56 1.96 -5.57
CA ARG A 29 4.10 3.36 -5.54
C ARG A 29 2.81 3.50 -6.32
N VAL A 30 1.85 4.25 -5.78
CA VAL A 30 0.60 4.52 -6.48
C VAL A 30 0.81 5.57 -7.55
N VAL A 31 0.50 5.22 -8.79
CA VAL A 31 0.61 6.09 -9.97
C VAL A 31 -0.72 6.78 -10.24
N LYS A 32 -1.83 6.03 -10.17
CA LYS A 32 -3.15 6.53 -10.53
C LYS A 32 -4.25 5.82 -9.75
N SER A 33 -5.34 6.52 -9.49
CA SER A 33 -6.59 5.90 -9.04
C SER A 33 -7.48 5.57 -10.26
N CYS A 34 -7.85 4.29 -10.40
CA CYS A 34 -8.63 3.80 -11.55
C CYS A 34 -10.14 3.69 -11.27
N GLY A 35 -10.60 4.18 -10.12
CA GLY A 35 -11.99 4.06 -9.67
C GLY A 35 -12.31 2.66 -9.10
N SER A 36 -13.48 2.50 -8.49
CA SER A 36 -13.96 1.22 -7.91
C SER A 36 -13.01 0.54 -6.90
N ASN A 37 -12.21 1.31 -6.14
CA ASN A 37 -11.15 0.81 -5.25
C ASN A 37 -10.00 0.07 -5.96
N LEU A 38 -9.80 0.36 -7.24
CA LEU A 38 -8.65 -0.07 -8.04
C LEU A 38 -7.62 1.07 -8.12
N HIS A 39 -6.36 0.69 -8.00
CA HIS A 39 -5.23 1.60 -8.00
C HIS A 39 -4.16 1.07 -8.96
N GLU A 40 -3.70 1.92 -9.87
CA GLU A 40 -2.54 1.61 -10.69
C GLU A 40 -1.29 1.88 -9.86
N VAL A 41 -0.44 0.85 -9.74
CA VAL A 41 0.77 0.87 -8.93
C VAL A 41 1.99 0.55 -9.78
N MET A 42 3.14 1.07 -9.39
CA MET A 42 4.44 0.86 -10.02
C MET A 42 5.37 0.08 -9.08
N THR A 43 5.95 -1.00 -9.59
CA THR A 43 6.95 -1.79 -8.87
C THR A 43 8.32 -1.15 -8.90
N CYS A 44 9.24 -1.71 -8.10
CA CYS A 44 10.64 -1.34 -8.13
C CYS A 44 11.31 -1.53 -9.50
N ASP A 45 10.78 -2.45 -10.31
CA ASP A 45 11.28 -2.75 -11.66
C ASP A 45 10.74 -1.79 -12.73
N GLY A 46 9.90 -0.82 -12.31
CA GLY A 46 9.25 0.13 -13.20
C GLY A 46 8.06 -0.41 -13.98
N LYS A 47 7.59 -1.62 -13.68
CA LYS A 47 6.37 -2.19 -14.25
C LYS A 47 5.15 -1.63 -13.54
N THR A 48 4.10 -1.32 -14.29
CA THR A 48 2.81 -0.91 -13.72
C THR A 48 1.77 -2.00 -13.86
N PHE A 49 0.88 -2.08 -12.87
CA PHE A 49 -0.31 -2.93 -12.92
C PHE A 49 -1.40 -2.41 -11.99
N ILE A 50 -2.58 -3.02 -12.07
CA ILE A 50 -3.71 -2.66 -11.23
C ILE A 50 -3.72 -3.53 -9.98
N ALA A 51 -3.74 -2.87 -8.83
CA ALA A 51 -3.97 -3.47 -7.53
C ALA A 51 -5.36 -3.11 -7.00
N SER A 52 -5.98 -4.04 -6.26
CA SER A 52 -7.26 -3.83 -5.59
C SER A 52 -7.07 -3.51 -4.11
N MET A 53 -7.93 -2.65 -3.56
CA MET A 53 -8.00 -2.42 -2.12
C MET A 53 -8.80 -3.54 -1.42
N PRO A 54 -8.28 -4.13 -0.32
CA PRO A 54 -9.02 -5.08 0.50
C PRO A 54 -10.32 -4.48 1.02
N THR A 55 -11.35 -5.31 1.11
CA THR A 55 -12.69 -4.92 1.59
C THR A 55 -12.68 -4.28 2.97
N LYS A 56 -11.76 -4.70 3.86
CA LYS A 56 -11.61 -4.13 5.22
C LYS A 56 -11.21 -2.64 5.23
N PHE A 57 -10.52 -2.18 4.19
CA PHE A 57 -10.02 -0.82 4.10
C PHE A 57 -10.89 0.10 3.25
N ARG A 58 -11.78 -0.47 2.42
CA ARG A 58 -12.74 0.29 1.61
C ARG A 58 -13.56 1.20 2.52
N ARG A 59 -13.63 2.49 2.18
CA ARG A 59 -14.34 3.58 2.92
C ARG A 59 -13.66 4.09 4.19
N ASN A 60 -12.58 3.45 4.65
CA ASN A 60 -11.88 3.84 5.88
C ASN A 60 -10.52 4.48 5.59
N ILE A 61 -9.85 4.05 4.53
CA ILE A 61 -8.54 4.54 4.13
C ILE A 61 -8.64 5.19 2.75
N TRP A 62 -8.02 6.35 2.60
CA TRP A 62 -7.85 7.03 1.31
C TRP A 62 -6.39 6.95 0.90
N VAL A 63 -6.14 6.31 -0.23
CA VAL A 63 -4.83 6.21 -0.85
C VAL A 63 -4.70 7.29 -1.91
N ARG A 64 -3.67 8.12 -1.81
CA ARG A 64 -3.40 9.20 -2.75
C ARG A 64 -2.41 8.76 -3.82
N ILE A 65 -2.34 9.53 -4.90
CA ILE A 65 -1.29 9.37 -5.91
C ILE A 65 0.05 9.71 -5.24
N ALA A 66 1.11 9.00 -5.63
CA ALA A 66 2.45 9.07 -5.06
C ALA A 66 2.61 8.49 -3.64
N ASP A 67 1.56 7.95 -3.03
CA ASP A 67 1.70 7.16 -1.81
C ASP A 67 2.40 5.84 -2.08
N PHE A 68 3.03 5.31 -1.03
CA PHE A 68 3.63 3.98 -1.04
C PHE A 68 2.72 3.00 -0.32
N VAL A 69 2.60 1.81 -0.89
CA VAL A 69 1.78 0.74 -0.35
C VAL A 69 2.55 -0.57 -0.45
N VAL A 70 2.25 -1.49 0.46
CA VAL A 70 2.71 -2.88 0.33
C VAL A 70 1.56 -3.66 -0.27
N ILE A 71 1.90 -4.52 -1.21
CA ILE A 71 0.95 -5.37 -1.90
C ILE A 71 1.32 -6.85 -1.76
N ASP A 72 0.30 -7.69 -1.79
CA ASP A 72 0.41 -9.12 -2.03
C ASP A 72 0.14 -9.37 -3.52
N PRO A 73 1.12 -9.89 -4.29
CA PRO A 73 0.94 -10.17 -5.71
C PRO A 73 -0.03 -11.34 -5.91
N ILE A 74 -0.89 -11.23 -6.93
CA ILE A 74 -1.85 -12.29 -7.30
C ILE A 74 -1.39 -12.87 -8.63
N VAL A 75 -0.87 -14.10 -8.59
CA VAL A 75 -0.31 -14.79 -9.77
C VAL A 75 -1.39 -15.10 -10.81
N GLU A 76 -2.59 -15.47 -10.36
CA GLU A 76 -3.73 -15.87 -11.20
C GLU A 76 -4.59 -14.68 -11.66
N GLY A 77 -4.15 -13.45 -11.38
CA GLY A 77 -4.91 -12.24 -11.66
C GLY A 77 -4.87 -11.83 -13.13
N ASP A 78 -6.03 -11.80 -13.79
CA ASP A 78 -6.14 -11.35 -15.20
C ASP A 78 -5.93 -9.83 -15.30
N LYS A 79 -6.90 -9.06 -14.79
CA LYS A 79 -6.85 -7.59 -14.80
C LYS A 79 -6.23 -6.98 -13.54
N VAL A 80 -6.44 -7.61 -12.39
CA VAL A 80 -5.93 -7.16 -11.08
C VAL A 80 -4.83 -8.12 -10.66
N LYS A 81 -3.60 -7.63 -10.54
CA LYS A 81 -2.40 -8.46 -10.32
C LYS A 81 -1.85 -8.37 -8.90
N GLY A 82 -2.55 -7.68 -8.01
CA GLY A 82 -2.15 -7.56 -6.61
C GLY A 82 -3.28 -7.03 -5.74
N GLU A 83 -3.17 -7.29 -4.45
CA GLU A 83 -4.02 -6.72 -3.42
C GLU A 83 -3.19 -5.84 -2.48
N ILE A 84 -3.71 -4.68 -2.08
CA ILE A 84 -3.02 -3.75 -1.17
C ILE A 84 -3.12 -4.24 0.27
N SER A 85 -2.04 -4.79 0.82
CA SER A 85 -2.01 -5.31 2.19
C SER A 85 -2.00 -4.19 3.22
N ARG A 86 -1.25 -3.10 2.96
CA ARG A 86 -1.10 -1.95 3.88
C ARG A 86 -0.67 -0.68 3.13
N VAL A 87 -1.02 0.46 3.70
CA VAL A 87 -0.65 1.79 3.20
C VAL A 87 0.45 2.34 4.09
N LEU A 88 1.57 2.76 3.50
CA LEU A 88 2.74 3.19 4.24
C LEU A 88 2.69 4.71 4.51
N LEU A 89 2.77 5.06 5.78
CA LEU A 89 2.92 6.43 6.28
C LEU A 89 4.40 6.81 6.35
N GLU A 90 4.68 8.12 6.48
CA GLU A 90 6.06 8.63 6.49
C GLU A 90 6.93 7.97 7.57
N ASP A 91 6.39 7.76 8.77
CA ASP A 91 7.11 7.12 9.88
C ASP A 91 7.45 5.65 9.59
N GLN A 92 6.53 4.91 8.97
CA GLN A 92 6.75 3.53 8.54
C GLN A 92 7.80 3.45 7.42
N ILE A 93 7.74 4.38 6.45
CA ILE A 93 8.75 4.48 5.39
C ILE A 93 10.13 4.76 5.98
N ARG A 94 10.20 5.66 6.96
CA ARG A 94 11.44 5.96 7.69
C ARG A 94 11.97 4.73 8.43
N TYR A 95 11.07 3.94 9.04
CA TYR A 95 11.41 2.66 9.67
C TYR A 95 11.94 1.65 8.64
N TYR A 96 11.28 1.48 7.50
CA TYR A 96 11.70 0.55 6.43
C TYR A 96 13.06 0.93 5.85
N LYS A 97 13.33 2.24 5.70
CA LYS A 97 14.65 2.75 5.31
C LYS A 97 15.73 2.40 6.33
N LYS A 98 15.43 2.55 7.63
CA LYS A 98 16.36 2.17 8.71
C LYS A 98 16.63 0.66 8.74
N GLN A 99 15.63 -0.17 8.44
CA GLN A 99 15.77 -1.63 8.36
C GLN A 99 16.42 -2.13 7.06
N GLY A 100 16.71 -1.23 6.11
CA GLY A 100 17.37 -1.60 4.85
C GLY A 100 16.48 -2.36 3.85
N VAL A 101 15.17 -2.44 4.09
CA VAL A 101 14.20 -3.11 3.21
C VAL A 101 13.60 -2.17 2.16
N TRP A 102 13.88 -0.87 2.26
CA TRP A 102 13.33 0.12 1.35
C TRP A 102 14.00 0.06 -0.04
N PRO A 103 13.24 -0.09 -1.14
CA PRO A 103 13.82 -0.16 -2.48
C PRO A 103 14.54 1.13 -2.86
N GLY A 104 15.78 1.02 -3.31
CA GLY A 104 16.63 2.18 -3.66
C GLY A 104 16.05 3.07 -4.75
N ILE A 105 15.32 2.49 -5.71
CA ILE A 105 14.61 3.22 -6.77
C ILE A 105 13.63 4.25 -6.20
N PHE A 106 13.02 3.96 -5.04
CA PHE A 106 12.06 4.85 -4.38
C PHE A 106 12.70 5.96 -3.53
N LEU A 107 14.02 5.96 -3.34
CA LEU A 107 14.70 7.05 -2.61
C LEU A 107 14.61 8.40 -3.34
N HIS A 108 14.51 8.36 -4.66
CA HIS A 108 14.42 9.56 -5.51
C HIS A 108 12.99 10.10 -5.63
N TYR A 109 11.99 9.35 -5.15
CA TYR A 109 10.60 9.75 -5.23
C TYR A 109 10.18 10.45 -3.94
N ARG A 110 9.67 11.67 -4.09
CA ARG A 110 9.04 12.42 -2.99
C ARG A 110 7.61 11.94 -2.78
N GLN A 111 7.24 11.72 -1.52
CA GLN A 111 5.84 11.61 -1.13
C GLN A 111 5.26 13.03 -1.16
N ILE A 112 4.16 13.19 -1.89
CA ILE A 112 3.47 14.48 -2.01
C ILE A 112 2.39 14.47 -0.92
N GLY A 113 2.68 15.10 0.21
CA GLY A 113 1.76 15.25 1.35
C GLY A 113 0.68 16.29 1.11
#